data_AF-A0A1Y1MXG9-F1
#
_entry.id   AF-A0A1Y1MXG9-F1
#
_cell.length_a   1.000
_cell.length_b   1.000
_cell.length_c   1.000
_cell.angle_alpha   90.00
_cell.angle_beta   90.00
_cell.angle_gamma   90.00
#
_symmetry.space_group_name_H-M   'P 1'
#
loop_
_entity.id
_entity.type
_entity.pdbx_description
1 polymer ?
#
loop_
_entity_poly.entity_id
_entity_poly.type
_entity_poly.pdbx_seq_one_letter_code
_entity_poly.pdbx_strand_id
1 'polypeptide(L)'
;QINSSDIQEIVSICNHSLYRMKIFIVWCLLMASVEMKLRPDVIIAWENYHIPHFDKCVEEAGVDPMIPRLMFREINFPDEGDFHCYLKCVFKQNGWLTADEDNLNFDTLSQALHVTPDLIKFCIDLVASEPEICRKAYLAVKCAVDDQLSSMRR
;
A
#
# COMPACT_ATOMS: atom_id res chain seq x y z
N GLN A 1 2.81 -34.20 -57.29
CA GLN A 1 1.84 -33.12 -57.54
C GLN A 1 1.20 -32.81 -56.19
N ILE A 2 1.50 -31.65 -55.61
CA ILE A 2 0.79 -31.17 -54.42
C ILE A 2 -0.51 -30.54 -54.92
N ASN A 3 -1.66 -31.03 -54.44
CA ASN A 3 -2.96 -30.57 -54.92
C ASN A 3 -3.34 -29.24 -54.24
N SER A 4 -4.10 -28.41 -54.95
CA SER A 4 -4.57 -27.11 -54.44
C SER A 4 -5.39 -27.23 -53.14
N SER A 5 -6.00 -28.39 -52.87
CA SER A 5 -6.74 -28.68 -51.64
C SER A 5 -5.84 -28.79 -50.42
N ASP A 6 -4.65 -29.40 -50.57
CA ASP A 6 -3.73 -29.66 -49.45
C ASP A 6 -3.08 -28.35 -48.95
N ILE A 7 -2.86 -27.40 -49.88
CA ILE A 7 -2.36 -26.06 -49.56
C ILE A 7 -3.42 -25.25 -48.78
N GLN A 8 -4.71 -25.37 -49.12
CA GLN A 8 -5.79 -24.69 -48.40
C GLN A 8 -5.95 -25.20 -46.96
N GLU A 9 -5.78 -26.51 -46.73
CA GLU A 9 -5.89 -27.10 -45.40
C GLU A 9 -4.72 -26.67 -44.50
N ILE A 10 -3.49 -26.66 -45.01
CA ILE A 10 -2.30 -26.21 -44.28
C ILE A 10 -2.39 -24.70 -43.94
N VAL A 11 -2.86 -23.87 -44.88
CA VAL A 11 -3.07 -22.42 -44.64
C VAL A 11 -4.14 -22.19 -43.57
N SER A 12 -5.22 -22.98 -43.57
CA SER A 12 -6.28 -22.92 -42.55
C SER A 12 -5.76 -23.30 -41.16
N ILE A 13 -4.97 -24.39 -41.06
CA ILE A 13 -4.36 -24.86 -39.81
C ILE A 13 -3.35 -23.83 -39.26
N CYS A 14 -2.52 -23.24 -40.13
CA CYS A 14 -1.60 -22.16 -39.75
C CYS A 14 -2.34 -20.91 -39.26
N ASN A 15 -3.42 -20.49 -39.93
CA ASN A 15 -4.22 -19.34 -39.50
C ASN A 15 -4.91 -19.60 -38.15
N HIS A 16 -5.39 -20.81 -37.89
CA HIS A 16 -6.03 -21.16 -36.62
C HIS A 16 -5.02 -21.22 -35.46
N SER A 17 -3.80 -21.70 -35.72
CA SER A 17 -2.67 -21.69 -34.77
C SER A 17 -2.20 -20.27 -34.44
N LEU A 18 -2.05 -19.41 -35.45
CA LEU A 18 -1.71 -17.99 -35.30
C LEU A 18 -2.80 -17.22 -34.54
N TYR A 19 -4.08 -17.53 -34.78
CA TYR A 19 -5.20 -16.89 -34.09
C TYR A 19 -5.24 -17.27 -32.59
N ARG A 20 -5.01 -18.55 -32.26
CA ARG A 20 -4.88 -19.00 -30.87
C ARG A 20 -3.71 -18.36 -30.14
N MET A 21 -2.53 -18.27 -30.77
CA MET A 21 -1.35 -17.64 -30.17
C MET A 21 -1.57 -16.15 -29.90
N LYS A 22 -2.26 -15.44 -30.80
CA LYS A 22 -2.64 -14.03 -30.61
C LYS A 22 -3.63 -13.84 -29.46
N ILE A 23 -4.62 -14.73 -29.32
CA ILE A 23 -5.57 -14.69 -28.19
C ILE A 23 -4.85 -14.87 -26.86
N PHE A 24 -3.93 -15.84 -26.75
CA PHE A 24 -3.13 -16.03 -25.53
C PHE A 24 -2.26 -14.82 -25.20
N ILE A 25 -1.64 -14.18 -26.19
CA ILE A 25 -0.85 -12.96 -25.98
C ILE A 25 -1.74 -11.80 -25.50
N VAL A 26 -2.91 -11.60 -26.11
CA VAL A 26 -3.86 -10.56 -25.68
C VAL A 26 -4.37 -10.84 -24.26
N TRP A 27 -4.65 -12.10 -23.92
CA TRP A 27 -5.04 -12.49 -22.56
C TRP A 27 -3.93 -12.30 -21.53
N CYS A 28 -2.67 -12.64 -21.85
CA CYS A 28 -1.54 -12.39 -20.97
C CYS A 28 -1.30 -10.89 -20.74
N LEU A 29 -1.50 -10.05 -21.76
CA LEU A 29 -1.40 -8.60 -21.64
C LEU A 29 -2.53 -8.00 -20.79
N LEU A 30 -3.74 -8.58 -20.82
CA LEU A 30 -4.86 -8.16 -19.97
C LEU A 30 -4.68 -8.54 -18.48
N MET A 31 -3.97 -9.62 -18.18
CA MET A 31 -3.69 -10.03 -16.79
C MET A 31 -2.48 -9.30 -16.19
N ALA A 32 -1.65 -8.64 -17.01
CA ALA A 32 -0.47 -7.92 -16.56
C ALA A 32 -0.78 -6.54 -15.94
N SER A 33 -2.02 -6.05 -16.03
CA SER A 33 -2.46 -4.83 -15.35
C SER A 33 -2.83 -5.11 -13.89
N VAL A 34 -1.87 -5.58 -13.09
CA VAL A 34 -1.98 -5.46 -11.64
C VAL A 34 -1.66 -4.01 -11.31
N GLU A 35 -2.69 -3.21 -11.11
CA GLU A 35 -2.55 -1.82 -10.68
C GLU A 35 -2.07 -1.81 -9.23
N MET A 36 -0.76 -1.63 -9.03
CA MET A 36 -0.20 -1.43 -7.69
C MET A 36 -0.68 -0.06 -7.18
N LYS A 37 -1.45 -0.09 -6.09
CA LYS A 37 -2.03 1.13 -5.53
C LYS A 37 -1.00 2.06 -4.90
N LEU A 38 0.18 1.58 -4.50
CA LEU A 38 1.31 2.39 -4.04
C LEU A 38 2.57 2.00 -4.80
N ARG A 39 3.51 2.94 -4.96
CA ARG A 39 4.81 2.62 -5.56
C ARG A 39 5.58 1.63 -4.66
N PRO A 40 6.31 0.65 -5.23
CA PRO A 40 7.02 -0.36 -4.45
C PRO A 40 8.05 0.21 -3.45
N ASP A 41 8.74 1.30 -3.81
CA ASP A 41 9.71 1.97 -2.95
C ASP A 41 9.05 2.58 -1.69
N VAL A 42 7.85 3.12 -1.84
CA VAL A 42 7.06 3.66 -0.71
C VAL A 42 6.60 2.53 0.22
N ILE A 43 6.10 1.43 -0.35
CA ILE A 43 5.70 0.24 0.43
C ILE A 43 6.87 -0.29 1.25
N ILE A 44 8.03 -0.50 0.62
CA ILE A 44 9.23 -1.01 1.30
C ILE A 44 9.65 -0.06 2.43
N ALA A 45 9.68 1.25 2.16
CA ALA A 45 10.04 2.24 3.16
C ALA A 45 9.07 2.21 4.35
N TRP A 46 7.77 2.10 4.10
CA TRP A 46 6.76 2.08 5.16
C TRP A 46 6.73 0.75 5.93
N GLU A 47 6.94 -0.36 5.25
CA GLU A 47 7.09 -1.70 5.85
C GLU A 47 8.27 -1.73 6.85
N ASN A 48 9.37 -1.05 6.54
CA ASN A 48 10.55 -0.98 7.42
C ASN A 48 10.27 -0.34 8.79
N TYR A 49 9.21 0.45 8.95
CA TYR A 49 8.88 1.08 10.24
C TYR A 49 8.06 0.19 11.16
N HIS A 50 7.18 -0.63 10.60
CA HIS A 50 6.26 -1.43 11.42
C HIS A 50 6.68 -2.89 11.55
N ILE A 51 7.36 -3.48 10.55
CA ILE A 51 7.81 -4.87 10.59
C ILE A 51 8.68 -5.16 11.83
N PRO A 52 9.66 -4.32 12.21
CA PRO A 52 10.49 -4.58 13.40
C PRO A 52 9.70 -4.62 14.72
N HIS A 53 8.49 -4.08 14.72
CA HIS A 53 7.65 -3.94 15.90
C HIS A 53 6.33 -4.70 15.79
N PHE A 54 6.18 -5.50 14.72
CA PHE A 54 4.91 -6.09 14.31
C PHE A 54 4.31 -6.95 15.42
N ASP A 55 5.04 -7.98 15.89
CA ASP A 55 4.51 -8.91 16.89
C ASP A 55 4.10 -8.19 18.17
N LYS A 56 4.94 -7.25 18.64
CA LYS A 56 4.67 -6.44 19.83
C LYS A 56 3.41 -5.59 19.68
N CYS A 57 3.28 -4.89 18.56
CA CYS A 57 2.16 -3.97 18.36
C CYS A 57 0.86 -4.70 18.03
N VAL A 58 0.93 -5.89 17.41
CA VAL A 58 -0.23 -6.78 17.27
C VAL A 58 -0.72 -7.25 18.63
N GLU A 59 0.20 -7.72 19.49
CA GLU A 59 -0.13 -8.17 20.85
C GLU A 59 -0.70 -7.02 21.72
N GLU A 60 -0.06 -5.85 21.70
CA GLU A 60 -0.47 -4.68 22.49
C GLU A 60 -1.85 -4.16 22.07
N ALA A 61 -2.13 -4.13 20.77
CA ALA A 61 -3.38 -3.59 20.24
C ALA A 61 -4.52 -4.62 20.19
N GLY A 62 -4.20 -5.92 20.17
CA GLY A 62 -5.19 -6.98 19.99
C GLY A 62 -5.80 -7.04 18.58
N VAL A 63 -5.15 -6.43 17.60
CA VAL A 63 -5.60 -6.39 16.20
C VAL A 63 -5.38 -7.74 15.50
N ASP A 64 -6.25 -8.10 14.56
CA ASP A 64 -6.01 -9.25 13.69
C ASP A 64 -4.68 -9.04 12.92
N PRO A 65 -3.67 -9.93 13.06
CA PRO A 65 -2.37 -9.77 12.43
C PRO A 65 -2.42 -9.68 10.90
N MET A 66 -3.48 -10.17 10.26
CA MET A 66 -3.61 -10.07 8.81
C MET A 66 -3.81 -8.63 8.34
N ILE A 67 -4.46 -7.79 9.14
CA ILE A 67 -4.74 -6.39 8.81
C ILE A 67 -3.42 -5.60 8.63
N PRO A 68 -2.55 -5.46 9.64
CA PRO A 68 -1.30 -4.73 9.49
C PRO A 68 -0.30 -5.38 8.53
N ARG A 69 -0.41 -6.69 8.28
CA ARG A 69 0.43 -7.39 7.30
C ARG A 69 0.13 -6.98 5.86
N LEU A 70 -1.12 -6.63 5.57
CA LEU A 70 -1.58 -6.31 4.21
C LEU A 70 -1.86 -4.82 3.99
N MET A 71 -1.85 -3.99 5.06
CA MET A 71 -2.33 -2.61 5.02
C MET A 71 -1.76 -1.76 3.88
N PHE A 72 -0.45 -1.81 3.61
CA PHE A 72 0.17 -1.02 2.54
C PHE A 72 0.09 -1.67 1.15
N ARG A 73 0.00 -3.00 1.09
CA ARG A 73 -0.08 -3.73 -0.19
C ARG A 73 -1.47 -3.68 -0.79
N GLU A 74 -2.48 -3.78 0.07
CA GLU A 74 -3.89 -3.78 -0.35
C GLU A 74 -4.57 -2.42 -0.18
N ILE A 75 -3.91 -1.49 0.52
CA ILE A 75 -4.48 -0.22 0.97
C ILE A 75 -5.73 -0.49 1.82
N ASN A 76 -5.52 -1.30 2.85
CA ASN A 76 -6.55 -1.68 3.79
C ASN A 76 -6.27 -0.98 5.14
N PHE A 77 -6.99 0.10 5.39
CA PHE A 77 -6.89 0.93 6.59
C PHE A 77 -8.25 1.01 7.28
N PRO A 78 -8.70 -0.09 7.93
CA PRO A 78 -10.00 -0.12 8.59
C PRO A 78 -10.09 0.98 9.66
N ASP A 79 -11.28 1.59 9.78
CA ASP A 79 -11.57 2.60 10.79
C ASP A 79 -12.01 1.88 12.09
N GLU A 80 -11.09 1.10 12.65
CA GLU A 80 -11.28 0.23 13.82
C GLU A 80 -10.29 0.60 14.92
N GLY A 81 -10.75 0.65 16.17
CA GLY A 81 -9.97 1.21 17.28
C GLY A 81 -8.71 0.41 17.63
N ASP A 82 -8.74 -0.91 17.48
CA ASP A 82 -7.58 -1.78 17.64
C ASP A 82 -6.52 -1.50 16.56
N PHE A 83 -6.91 -1.35 15.29
CA PHE A 83 -6.00 -0.96 14.22
C PHE A 83 -5.43 0.45 14.42
N HIS A 84 -6.23 1.39 14.92
CA HIS A 84 -5.73 2.71 15.31
C HIS A 84 -4.63 2.61 16.36
N CYS A 85 -4.86 1.81 17.41
CA CYS A 85 -3.89 1.65 18.48
C CYS A 85 -2.65 0.84 18.05
N TYR A 86 -2.78 -0.06 17.08
CA TYR A 86 -1.64 -0.67 16.42
C TYR A 86 -0.71 0.39 15.80
N LEU A 87 -1.27 1.36 15.05
CA LEU A 87 -0.49 2.45 14.46
C LEU A 87 0.14 3.35 15.53
N LYS A 88 -0.58 3.65 16.62
CA LYS A 88 0.00 4.36 17.78
C LYS A 88 1.18 3.59 18.38
N CYS A 89 1.08 2.27 18.53
CA CYS A 89 2.19 1.46 19.03
C CYS A 89 3.40 1.56 18.10
N VAL A 90 3.21 1.48 16.78
CA VAL A 90 4.30 1.65 15.80
C VAL A 90 4.94 3.03 15.95
N PHE A 91 4.15 4.09 16.09
CA PHE A 91 4.66 5.45 16.30
C PHE A 91 5.47 5.56 17.60
N LYS A 92 4.97 4.95 18.69
CA LYS A 92 5.68 4.89 19.96
C LYS A 92 7.03 4.19 19.83
N GLN A 93 7.09 3.03 19.18
CA GLN A 93 8.35 2.28 19.05
C GLN A 93 9.40 3.03 18.20
N ASN A 94 8.95 3.81 17.23
CA ASN A 94 9.82 4.63 16.39
C ASN A 94 10.15 6.00 17.01
N GLY A 95 9.64 6.32 18.21
CA GLY A 95 9.91 7.59 18.89
C GLY A 95 9.19 8.79 18.26
N TRP A 96 8.09 8.56 17.54
CA TRP A 96 7.33 9.57 16.81
C TRP A 96 6.21 10.22 17.61
N LEU A 97 6.11 9.88 18.89
CA LEU A 97 5.21 10.53 19.83
C LEU A 97 5.99 11.53 20.69
N THR A 98 5.27 12.46 21.29
CA THR A 98 5.79 13.30 22.37
C THR A 98 6.19 12.46 23.59
N ALA A 99 6.95 13.03 24.51
CA ALA A 99 7.51 12.30 25.65
C ALA A 99 6.43 11.75 26.62
N ASP A 100 5.27 12.40 26.66
CA ASP A 100 4.05 12.02 27.37
C ASP A 100 3.15 11.05 26.58
N GLU A 101 3.52 10.73 25.33
CA GLU A 101 2.78 9.86 24.41
C GLU A 101 1.35 10.33 24.10
N ASP A 102 1.04 11.62 24.28
CA ASP A 102 -0.31 12.18 24.06
C ASP A 102 -0.47 12.85 22.67
N ASN A 103 0.63 13.06 21.96
CA ASN A 103 0.64 13.75 20.68
C ASN A 103 1.73 13.24 19.73
N LEU A 104 1.66 13.69 18.48
CA LEU A 104 2.65 13.38 17.44
C LEU A 104 3.84 14.34 17.53
N ASN A 105 5.06 13.81 17.41
CA ASN A 105 6.28 14.61 17.44
C ASN A 105 6.76 14.91 16.02
N PHE A 106 6.43 16.11 15.52
CA PHE A 106 6.78 16.56 14.17
C PHE A 106 8.27 16.45 13.86
N ASP A 107 9.15 16.81 14.80
CA ASP A 107 10.60 16.84 14.56
C ASP A 107 11.15 15.45 14.27
N THR A 108 10.70 14.44 15.03
CA THR A 108 11.10 13.04 14.81
C THR A 108 10.41 12.43 13.59
N LEU A 109 9.15 12.77 13.35
CA LEU A 109 8.34 12.21 12.27
C LEU A 109 8.81 12.71 10.90
N SER A 110 9.18 14.00 10.83
CA SER A 110 9.72 14.67 9.62
C SER A 110 11.09 14.17 9.17
N GLN A 111 11.86 13.57 10.08
CA GLN A 111 13.15 12.97 9.75
C GLN A 111 13.03 11.53 9.29
N ALA A 112 11.96 10.84 9.69
CA ALA A 112 11.84 9.41 9.48
C ALA A 112 11.17 9.07 8.15
N LEU A 113 9.98 9.60 7.89
CA LEU A 113 9.17 9.07 6.80
C LEU A 113 9.68 9.53 5.42
N HIS A 114 9.56 8.66 4.41
CA HIS A 114 9.82 8.99 2.99
C HIS A 114 8.71 9.88 2.39
N VAL A 115 8.40 10.96 3.09
CA VAL A 115 7.43 11.98 2.70
C VAL A 115 8.05 13.34 2.96
N THR A 116 7.55 14.36 2.26
CA THR A 116 8.07 15.72 2.43
C THR A 116 7.71 16.27 3.81
N PRO A 117 8.58 17.10 4.43
CA PRO A 117 8.26 17.76 5.69
C PRO A 117 6.95 18.56 5.64
N ASP A 118 6.64 19.16 4.48
CA ASP A 118 5.39 19.90 4.26
C ASP A 118 4.16 19.00 4.34
N LEU A 119 4.22 17.79 3.76
CA LEU A 119 3.12 16.82 3.86
C LEU A 119 2.92 16.37 5.31
N ILE A 120 4.02 16.07 6.01
CA ILE A 120 3.94 15.68 7.42
C ILE A 120 3.31 16.80 8.25
N LYS A 121 3.76 18.04 8.04
CA LYS A 121 3.21 19.21 8.74
C LYS A 121 1.71 19.31 8.48
N PHE A 122 1.31 19.23 7.21
CA PHE A 122 -0.10 19.26 6.82
C PHE A 122 -0.92 18.16 7.50
N CYS A 123 -0.43 16.91 7.49
CA CYS A 123 -1.14 15.80 8.10
C CYS A 123 -1.23 15.93 9.62
N ILE A 124 -0.18 16.42 10.30
CA ILE A 124 -0.22 16.67 11.75
C ILE A 124 -1.19 17.81 12.08
N ASP A 125 -1.14 18.91 11.34
CA ASP A 125 -2.04 20.07 11.54
C ASP A 125 -3.51 19.66 11.33
N LEU A 126 -3.79 18.80 10.35
CA LEU A 126 -5.14 18.28 10.08
C LEU A 126 -5.72 17.50 11.26
N VAL A 127 -4.88 16.78 12.01
CA VAL A 127 -5.29 15.91 13.12
C VAL A 127 -5.04 16.53 14.49
N ALA A 128 -4.57 17.77 14.56
CA ALA A 128 -4.16 18.41 15.81
C ALA A 128 -5.30 18.48 16.85
N SER A 129 -6.54 18.60 16.38
CA SER A 129 -7.74 18.67 17.22
C SER A 129 -8.30 17.31 17.68
N GLU A 130 -7.77 16.20 17.17
CA GLU A 130 -8.20 14.86 17.59
C GLU A 130 -7.68 14.58 19.01
N PRO A 131 -8.56 14.35 20.01
CA PRO A 131 -8.13 14.12 21.38
C PRO A 131 -7.57 12.71 21.61
N GLU A 132 -7.99 11.72 20.81
CA GLU A 132 -7.64 10.31 21.02
C GLU A 132 -6.37 9.95 20.23
N ILE A 133 -5.29 9.57 20.93
CA ILE A 133 -3.97 9.39 20.31
C ILE A 133 -3.91 8.23 19.31
N CYS A 134 -4.66 7.13 19.52
CA CYS A 134 -4.73 6.04 18.55
C CYS A 134 -5.34 6.54 17.23
N ARG A 135 -6.49 7.21 17.30
CA ARG A 135 -7.17 7.78 16.14
C ARG A 135 -6.33 8.87 15.49
N LYS A 136 -5.62 9.68 16.27
CA LYS A 136 -4.70 10.70 15.74
C LYS A 136 -3.58 10.05 14.90
N ALA A 137 -2.95 8.98 15.40
CA ALA A 137 -1.95 8.24 14.65
C ALA A 137 -2.53 7.63 13.35
N TYR A 138 -3.72 7.03 13.43
CA TYR A 138 -4.44 6.51 12.26
C TYR A 138 -4.69 7.58 11.20
N LEU A 139 -5.27 8.72 11.60
CA LEU A 139 -5.60 9.80 10.68
C LEU A 139 -4.35 10.41 10.04
N ALA A 140 -3.24 10.51 10.78
CA ALA A 140 -1.96 10.98 10.23
C ALA A 140 -1.41 10.03 9.16
N VAL A 141 -1.43 8.71 9.41
CA VAL A 141 -1.01 7.71 8.41
C VAL A 141 -1.93 7.74 7.19
N LYS A 142 -3.25 7.77 7.41
CA LYS A 142 -4.26 7.83 6.36
C LYS A 142 -4.07 9.06 5.46
N CYS A 143 -3.81 10.22 6.05
CA CYS A 143 -3.48 11.44 5.31
C CYS A 143 -2.24 11.26 4.40
N ALA A 144 -1.17 10.66 4.91
CA ALA A 144 0.03 10.40 4.12
C ALA A 144 -0.21 9.39 2.99
N VAL A 145 -0.99 8.34 3.25
CA VAL A 145 -1.42 7.35 2.24
C VAL A 145 -2.26 8.01 1.15
N ASP A 146 -3.27 8.79 1.53
CA ASP A 146 -4.18 9.45 0.59
C ASP A 146 -3.44 10.45 -0.32
N ASP A 147 -2.44 11.17 0.20
CA ASP A 147 -1.59 12.04 -0.62
C ASP A 147 -0.81 11.24 -1.67
N GLN A 148 -0.17 10.13 -1.27
CA GLN A 148 0.55 9.25 -2.21
C GLN A 148 -0.38 8.72 -3.29
N LEU A 149 -1.57 8.24 -2.93
CA LEU A 149 -2.59 7.79 -3.90
C LEU A 149 -3.02 8.91 -4.85
N SER A 150 -3.19 10.13 -4.35
CA SER A 150 -3.56 11.29 -5.18
C SER A 150 -2.45 11.71 -6.15
N SER A 151 -1.19 11.52 -5.77
CA SER A 151 -0.02 11.87 -6.58
C SER A 151 0.16 10.94 -7.78
N MET A 152 -0.20 9.66 -7.66
CA MET A 152 -0.11 8.68 -8.77
C MET A 152 -1.28 8.75 -9.74
N ARG A 153 -2.41 9.35 -9.34
CA ARG A 153 -3.56 9.55 -10.23
C ARG A 153 -3.40 10.79 -11.14
N ARG A 154 -2.49 11.70 -10.80
CA ARG A 154 -2.18 12.90 -11.59
C ARG A 154 -1.12 12.62 -12.64
#